data_AF-A0A9E6PHU5-F1
#
_entry.id   AF-A0A9E6PHU5-F1
#
_cell.length_a   1.000
_cell.length_b   1.000
_cell.length_c   1.000
_cell.angle_alpha   90.00
_cell.angle_beta   90.00
_cell.angle_gamma   90.00
#
_symmetry.space_group_name_H-M   'P 1'
#
loop_
_entity.id
_entity.type
_entity.pdbx_description
1 polymer ?
#
loop_
_entity_poly.entity_id
_entity_poly.type
_entity_poly.pdbx_seq_one_letter_code
_entity_poly.pdbx_strand_id
1 'polypeptide(L)'
;MIHPPIEHEQATALDSLTRAGVWDPAGDLKAIAGKHFPPGAEPDRQRLSMFRLDVAERCARTPLGHILGYADFADLRFVLGSGVFIPRLQSMAIVRWIEQNLALDSRSTVYDLCSGVGAIGLALGTRTGASVVCVENDALAQAYLRRNIHRLCPGRHDVILYESDITRLDRFEQARCSVDVVVSNPPYVPAGTELLPEWGVHHPSEAIYANDQGIGLIEASARLASFILKPDGTVLIEHGEAQGDKVRSMLGRHGFGSIRTFVDGRFGDSTGPAVVTVGSKL
;
A
#
# COMPACT_ATOMS: atom_id res chain seq x y z
N MET A 1 0.43 17.63 -42.19
CA MET A 1 0.46 16.17 -41.93
C MET A 1 -0.65 15.87 -40.95
N ILE A 2 -1.66 15.11 -41.39
CA ILE A 2 -2.78 14.69 -40.55
C ILE A 2 -2.24 13.61 -39.61
N HIS A 3 -2.24 13.87 -38.30
CA HIS A 3 -1.91 12.83 -37.32
C HIS A 3 -2.95 11.71 -37.45
N PRO A 4 -2.55 10.43 -37.35
CA PRO A 4 -3.52 9.34 -37.31
C PRO A 4 -4.54 9.60 -36.20
N PRO A 5 -5.81 9.21 -36.37
CA PRO A 5 -6.84 9.42 -35.35
C PRO A 5 -6.38 8.81 -34.02
N ILE A 6 -6.74 9.41 -32.89
CA ILE A 6 -6.43 8.88 -31.54
C ILE A 6 -6.81 7.39 -31.44
N GLU A 7 -7.90 6.99 -32.09
CA GLU A 7 -8.37 5.60 -32.14
C GLU A 7 -7.32 4.63 -32.69
N HIS A 8 -6.57 5.03 -33.73
CA HIS A 8 -5.50 4.20 -34.29
C HIS A 8 -4.31 4.05 -33.34
N GLU A 9 -3.96 5.14 -32.64
CA GLU A 9 -2.90 5.14 -31.63
C GLU A 9 -3.27 4.27 -30.43
N GLN A 10 -4.52 4.36 -29.97
CA GLN A 10 -5.04 3.53 -28.89
C GLN A 10 -5.12 2.05 -29.27
N ALA A 11 -5.53 1.72 -30.50
CA ALA A 11 -5.53 0.34 -30.99
C ALA A 11 -4.11 -0.25 -31.05
N THR A 12 -3.14 0.52 -31.53
CA THR A 12 -1.72 0.12 -31.57
C THR A 12 -1.13 -0.07 -30.17
N ALA A 13 -1.49 0.82 -29.24
CA ALA A 13 -1.10 0.71 -27.84
C ALA A 13 -1.69 -0.53 -27.18
N LEU A 14 -2.98 -0.85 -27.43
CA LEU A 14 -3.63 -2.04 -26.89
C LEU A 14 -2.92 -3.33 -27.33
N ASP A 15 -2.58 -3.43 -28.61
CA ASP A 15 -1.85 -4.59 -29.16
C ASP A 15 -0.45 -4.71 -28.54
N SER A 16 0.24 -3.58 -28.38
CA SER A 16 1.58 -3.55 -27.76
C SER A 16 1.54 -3.98 -26.29
N LEU A 17 0.60 -3.45 -25.50
CA LEU A 17 0.39 -3.84 -24.11
C LEU A 17 0.03 -5.33 -23.98
N THR A 18 -0.86 -5.82 -24.85
CA THR A 18 -1.26 -7.24 -24.88
C THR A 18 -0.06 -8.13 -25.16
N ARG A 19 0.76 -7.81 -26.17
CA ARG A 19 1.99 -8.57 -26.48
C ARG A 19 3.04 -8.51 -25.38
N ALA A 20 3.10 -7.42 -24.61
CA ALA A 20 3.99 -7.29 -23.46
C ALA A 20 3.56 -8.15 -22.25
N GLY A 21 2.37 -8.75 -22.29
CA GLY A 21 1.86 -9.64 -21.24
C GLY A 21 1.53 -8.91 -19.95
N VAL A 22 1.11 -7.64 -20.04
CA VAL A 22 0.53 -6.94 -18.88
C VAL A 22 -0.83 -7.56 -18.53
N TRP A 23 -1.19 -7.54 -17.25
CA TRP A 23 -2.33 -8.30 -16.73
C TRP A 23 -3.69 -7.71 -17.13
N ASP A 24 -3.81 -6.38 -17.24
CA ASP A 24 -5.01 -5.68 -17.72
C ASP A 24 -4.65 -4.64 -18.80
N PRO A 25 -4.39 -5.06 -20.05
CA PRO A 25 -4.01 -4.17 -21.13
C PRO A 25 -5.06 -3.07 -21.41
N ALA A 26 -6.34 -3.41 -21.28
CA ALA A 26 -7.44 -2.48 -21.57
C ALA A 26 -7.59 -1.42 -20.47
N GLY A 27 -7.48 -1.81 -19.19
CA GLY A 27 -7.45 -0.90 -18.06
C GLY A 27 -6.22 0.01 -18.08
N ASP A 28 -5.04 -0.57 -18.34
CA ASP A 28 -3.78 0.17 -18.48
C ASP A 28 -3.88 1.22 -19.60
N LEU A 29 -4.38 0.83 -20.79
CA LEU A 29 -4.61 1.74 -21.90
C LEU A 29 -5.57 2.87 -21.51
N LYS A 30 -6.70 2.55 -20.89
CA LYS A 30 -7.68 3.54 -20.46
C LYS A 30 -7.07 4.55 -19.50
N ALA A 31 -6.26 4.10 -18.55
CA ALA A 31 -5.62 4.97 -17.57
C ALA A 31 -4.56 5.88 -18.21
N ILE A 32 -3.67 5.32 -19.05
CA ILE A 32 -2.63 6.09 -19.74
C ILE A 32 -3.26 7.08 -20.73
N ALA A 33 -4.27 6.66 -21.50
CA ALA A 33 -5.01 7.54 -22.39
C ALA A 33 -5.70 8.66 -21.62
N GLY A 34 -6.33 8.36 -20.48
CA GLY A 34 -6.98 9.36 -19.62
C GLY A 34 -6.02 10.42 -19.06
N LYS A 35 -4.76 10.06 -18.80
CA LYS A 35 -3.70 11.00 -18.40
C LYS A 35 -3.38 12.03 -19.50
N HIS A 36 -3.31 11.59 -20.75
CA HIS A 36 -2.87 12.43 -21.88
C HIS A 36 -4.00 13.10 -22.66
N PHE A 37 -5.18 12.50 -22.67
CA PHE A 37 -6.36 12.96 -23.42
C PHE A 37 -7.58 13.07 -22.49
N PRO A 38 -7.54 13.91 -21.45
CA PRO A 38 -8.71 14.16 -20.61
C PRO A 38 -9.84 14.82 -21.41
N PRO A 39 -11.10 14.79 -20.92
CA PRO A 39 -12.23 15.42 -21.61
C PRO A 39 -11.94 16.87 -22.01
N GLY A 40 -12.15 17.19 -23.29
CA GLY A 40 -11.90 18.52 -23.85
C GLY A 40 -10.45 18.81 -24.26
N ALA A 41 -9.51 17.88 -24.07
CA ALA A 41 -8.15 18.01 -24.59
C ALA A 41 -8.09 17.58 -26.06
N GLU A 42 -7.55 18.43 -26.92
CA GLU A 42 -7.24 18.06 -28.30
C GLU A 42 -5.92 17.25 -28.37
N PRO A 43 -5.83 16.26 -29.26
CA PRO A 43 -4.59 15.54 -29.50
C PRO A 43 -3.60 16.44 -30.24
N ASP A 44 -2.58 16.92 -29.52
CA ASP A 44 -1.41 17.54 -30.12
C ASP A 44 -0.23 16.56 -30.22
N ARG A 45 0.81 16.96 -30.96
CA ARG A 45 2.01 16.14 -31.17
C ARG A 45 2.72 15.81 -29.84
N GLN A 46 2.73 16.73 -28.90
CA GLN A 46 3.42 16.54 -27.61
C GLN A 46 2.69 15.50 -26.77
N ARG A 47 1.36 15.61 -26.64
CA ARG A 47 0.51 14.63 -25.93
C ARG A 47 0.61 13.25 -26.54
N LEU A 48 0.58 13.14 -27.86
CA LEU A 48 0.78 11.86 -28.55
C LEU A 48 2.17 11.27 -28.28
N SER A 49 3.21 12.10 -28.26
CA SER A 49 4.57 11.64 -27.93
C SER A 49 4.66 11.13 -26.50
N MET A 50 4.10 11.86 -25.53
CA MET A 50 4.10 11.46 -24.12
C MET A 50 3.25 10.21 -23.87
N PHE A 51 2.10 10.09 -24.54
CA PHE A 51 1.28 8.89 -24.53
C PHE A 51 2.06 7.65 -25.00
N ARG A 52 2.78 7.76 -26.12
CA ARG A 52 3.59 6.65 -26.63
C ARG A 52 4.74 6.28 -25.71
N LEU A 53 5.37 7.25 -25.05
CA LEU A 53 6.42 6.99 -24.06
C LEU A 53 5.86 6.23 -22.85
N ASP A 54 4.74 6.66 -22.28
CA ASP A 54 4.10 5.98 -21.17
C ASP A 54 3.65 4.55 -21.55
N VAL A 55 3.13 4.35 -22.77
CA VAL A 55 2.80 3.00 -23.27
C VAL A 55 4.06 2.15 -23.40
N ALA A 56 5.17 2.70 -23.89
CA ALA A 56 6.43 1.98 -24.00
C ALA A 56 7.01 1.59 -22.63
N GLU A 57 6.96 2.49 -21.64
CA GLU A 57 7.34 2.19 -20.25
C GLU A 57 6.46 1.07 -19.68
N ARG A 58 5.15 1.11 -19.93
CA ARG A 58 4.25 0.04 -19.48
C ARG A 58 4.56 -1.29 -20.16
N CYS A 59 4.89 -1.29 -21.46
CA CYS A 59 5.35 -2.47 -22.18
C CYS A 59 6.68 -3.02 -21.64
N ALA A 60 7.55 -2.14 -21.12
CA ALA A 60 8.77 -2.50 -20.37
C ALA A 60 8.49 -2.96 -18.93
N ARG A 61 7.21 -3.19 -18.60
CA ARG A 61 6.71 -3.67 -17.30
C ARG A 61 6.91 -2.67 -16.17
N THR A 62 7.14 -1.39 -16.45
CA THR A 62 7.09 -0.35 -15.41
C THR A 62 5.68 -0.33 -14.80
N PRO A 63 5.53 -0.30 -13.46
CA PRO A 63 4.22 -0.30 -12.81
C PRO A 63 3.37 0.88 -13.24
N LEU A 64 2.09 0.63 -13.51
CA LEU A 64 1.15 1.67 -13.98
C LEU A 64 1.13 2.88 -13.05
N GLY A 65 1.12 2.67 -11.72
CA GLY A 65 1.09 3.77 -10.76
C GLY A 65 2.32 4.69 -10.84
N HIS A 66 3.51 4.16 -11.13
CA HIS A 66 4.71 4.98 -11.33
C HIS A 66 4.61 5.82 -12.60
N ILE A 67 4.06 5.24 -13.68
CA ILE A 67 3.81 5.94 -14.94
C ILE A 67 2.77 7.06 -14.75
N LEU A 68 1.68 6.77 -14.04
CA LEU A 68 0.62 7.76 -13.77
C LEU A 68 1.05 8.83 -12.75
N GLY A 69 2.00 8.52 -11.87
CA GLY A 69 2.41 9.36 -10.75
C GLY A 69 1.44 9.32 -9.56
N TYR A 70 0.50 8.37 -9.56
CA TYR A 70 -0.46 8.17 -8.48
C TYR A 70 -1.02 6.74 -8.45
N ALA A 71 -1.60 6.37 -7.31
CA ALA A 71 -2.49 5.22 -7.17
C ALA A 71 -3.74 5.61 -6.38
N ASP A 72 -4.86 5.01 -6.73
CA ASP A 72 -6.13 5.19 -6.03
C ASP A 72 -6.31 4.06 -5.00
N PHE A 73 -6.62 4.39 -3.75
CA PHE A 73 -6.86 3.46 -2.65
C PHE A 73 -7.88 4.06 -1.68
N ALA A 74 -8.88 3.29 -1.25
CA ALA A 74 -9.94 3.74 -0.33
C ALA A 74 -10.59 5.10 -0.69
N ASP A 75 -10.90 5.30 -1.98
CA ASP A 75 -11.47 6.56 -2.52
C ASP A 75 -10.53 7.78 -2.45
N LEU A 76 -9.25 7.57 -2.11
CA LEU A 76 -8.21 8.59 -2.05
C LEU A 76 -7.18 8.38 -3.16
N ARG A 77 -6.62 9.49 -3.66
CA ARG A 77 -5.55 9.49 -4.69
C ARG A 77 -4.19 9.85 -4.11
N PHE A 78 -3.37 8.83 -3.89
CA PHE A 78 -2.01 8.95 -3.37
C PHE A 78 -1.05 9.30 -4.50
N VAL A 79 -0.30 10.40 -4.37
CA VAL A 79 0.83 10.64 -5.27
C VAL A 79 2.00 9.76 -4.88
N LEU A 80 2.66 9.23 -5.90
CA LEU A 80 3.80 8.33 -5.78
C LEU A 80 4.63 8.39 -7.07
N GLY A 81 5.76 7.70 -7.10
CA GLY A 81 6.60 7.60 -8.28
C GLY A 81 7.58 6.44 -8.16
N SER A 82 8.52 6.36 -9.09
CA SER A 82 9.53 5.30 -9.09
C SER A 82 10.29 5.24 -7.77
N GLY A 83 10.56 4.02 -7.28
CA GLY A 83 11.29 3.82 -6.03
C GLY A 83 10.43 3.80 -4.77
N VAL A 84 9.09 3.77 -4.86
CA VAL A 84 8.23 3.46 -3.72
C VAL A 84 7.22 2.37 -4.05
N PHE A 85 6.77 1.66 -3.01
CA PHE A 85 5.74 0.65 -3.13
C PHE A 85 4.40 1.25 -3.55
N ILE A 86 3.76 0.64 -4.56
CA ILE A 86 2.42 1.04 -4.99
C ILE A 86 1.38 0.40 -4.06
N PRO A 87 0.49 1.19 -3.44
CA PRO A 87 -0.60 0.67 -2.63
C PRO A 87 -1.40 -0.41 -3.35
N ARG A 88 -1.56 -1.54 -2.68
CA ARG A 88 -2.29 -2.71 -3.17
C ARG A 88 -3.74 -2.62 -2.72
N LEU A 89 -4.69 -2.83 -3.63
CA LEU A 89 -6.12 -2.83 -3.27
C LEU A 89 -6.47 -3.95 -2.28
N GLN A 90 -5.68 -5.03 -2.24
CA GLN A 90 -5.78 -6.10 -1.23
C GLN A 90 -5.79 -5.54 0.19
N SER A 91 -4.97 -4.54 0.49
CA SER A 91 -4.89 -3.92 1.82
C SER A 91 -6.17 -3.18 2.24
N MET A 92 -7.15 -3.00 1.34
CA MET A 92 -8.51 -2.58 1.70
C MET A 92 -9.18 -3.55 2.68
N ALA A 93 -8.76 -4.82 2.70
CA ALA A 93 -9.24 -5.81 3.65
C ALA A 93 -9.02 -5.35 5.11
N ILE A 94 -7.89 -4.69 5.41
CA ILE A 94 -7.60 -4.12 6.74
C ILE A 94 -8.59 -2.99 7.05
N VAL A 95 -8.70 -2.01 6.14
CA VAL A 95 -9.57 -0.83 6.32
C VAL A 95 -11.01 -1.27 6.60
N ARG A 96 -11.53 -2.18 5.77
CA ARG A 96 -12.90 -2.69 5.91
C ARG A 96 -13.11 -3.50 7.17
N TRP A 97 -12.14 -4.32 7.56
CA TRP A 97 -12.26 -5.09 8.79
C TRP A 97 -12.41 -4.14 9.98
N ILE A 98 -11.61 -3.07 10.03
CA ILE A 98 -11.67 -2.08 11.10
C ILE A 98 -13.04 -1.40 11.13
N GLU A 99 -13.53 -0.91 9.99
CA GLU A 99 -14.86 -0.25 9.91
C GLU A 99 -16.02 -1.17 10.35
N GLN A 100 -15.88 -2.47 10.14
CA GLN A 100 -16.93 -3.44 10.44
C GLN A 100 -16.89 -3.95 11.88
N ASN A 101 -15.72 -3.92 12.54
CA ASN A 101 -15.51 -4.58 13.82
C ASN A 101 -15.17 -3.61 14.96
N LEU A 102 -14.74 -2.39 14.66
CA LEU A 102 -14.31 -1.39 15.65
C LEU A 102 -15.07 -0.08 15.48
N ALA A 103 -15.44 0.54 16.60
CA ALA A 103 -16.03 1.87 16.63
C ALA A 103 -14.93 2.91 16.93
N LEU A 104 -14.11 3.21 15.92
CA LEU A 104 -13.08 4.24 16.02
C LEU A 104 -13.67 5.63 15.82
N ASP A 105 -13.13 6.60 16.55
CA ASP A 105 -13.49 8.01 16.49
C ASP A 105 -12.26 8.92 16.64
N SER A 106 -12.46 10.23 16.74
CA SER A 106 -11.36 11.20 16.89
C SER A 106 -10.55 11.10 18.18
N ARG A 107 -10.97 10.28 19.15
CA ARG A 107 -10.20 10.00 20.38
C ARG A 107 -9.35 8.74 20.26
N SER A 108 -9.58 7.96 19.21
CA SER A 108 -8.85 6.73 18.94
C SER A 108 -7.49 7.04 18.32
N THR A 109 -6.47 6.27 18.69
CA THR A 109 -5.11 6.36 18.13
C THR A 109 -4.77 5.11 17.34
N VAL A 110 -4.40 5.29 16.08
CA VAL A 110 -4.00 4.24 15.14
C VAL A 110 -2.53 4.42 14.77
N TYR A 111 -1.76 3.33 14.79
CA TYR A 111 -0.42 3.27 14.21
C TYR A 111 -0.46 2.43 12.94
N ASP A 112 -0.02 3.01 11.82
CA ASP A 112 0.23 2.31 10.57
C ASP A 112 1.74 2.05 10.47
N LEU A 113 2.17 0.80 10.50
CA LEU A 113 3.59 0.41 10.49
C LEU A 113 4.02 -0.05 9.10
N CYS A 114 5.19 0.43 8.65
CA CYS A 114 5.65 0.29 7.26
C CYS A 114 4.67 0.97 6.30
N SER A 115 4.32 2.22 6.59
CA SER A 115 3.19 2.91 5.94
C SER A 115 3.38 3.17 4.45
N GLY A 116 4.62 3.12 3.95
CA GLY A 116 4.97 3.52 2.60
C GLY A 116 4.47 4.93 2.31
N VAL A 117 3.63 5.07 1.29
CA VAL A 117 3.01 6.36 0.92
C VAL A 117 1.78 6.75 1.76
N GLY A 118 1.42 5.94 2.77
CA GLY A 118 0.38 6.21 3.77
C GLY A 118 -1.00 5.64 3.46
N ALA A 119 -1.09 4.62 2.61
CA ALA A 119 -2.38 4.18 2.05
C ALA A 119 -3.40 3.78 3.12
N ILE A 120 -3.00 2.90 4.03
CA ILE A 120 -3.89 2.33 5.05
C ILE A 120 -4.18 3.40 6.12
N GLY A 121 -3.12 4.01 6.70
CA GLY A 121 -3.24 4.99 7.76
C GLY A 121 -4.10 6.20 7.38
N LEU A 122 -3.82 6.84 6.24
CA LEU A 122 -4.60 8.02 5.82
C LEU A 122 -6.04 7.66 5.50
N ALA A 123 -6.29 6.50 4.88
CA ALA A 123 -7.65 6.01 4.65
C ALA A 123 -8.43 5.85 5.97
N LEU A 124 -7.81 5.25 6.99
CA LEU A 124 -8.42 5.08 8.32
C LEU A 124 -8.66 6.43 9.00
N GLY A 125 -7.71 7.36 8.94
CA GLY A 125 -7.85 8.70 9.49
C GLY A 125 -9.01 9.47 8.85
N THR A 126 -9.15 9.42 7.52
CA THR A 126 -10.25 10.06 6.80
C THR A 126 -11.61 9.42 7.10
N ARG A 127 -11.68 8.08 7.22
CA ARG A 127 -12.95 7.35 7.34
C ARG A 127 -13.47 7.27 8.77
N THR A 128 -12.59 7.29 9.77
CA THR A 128 -12.97 7.16 11.19
C THR A 128 -12.76 8.45 11.99
N GLY A 129 -11.95 9.37 11.49
CA GLY A 129 -11.55 10.57 12.20
C GLY A 129 -10.46 10.35 13.24
N ALA A 130 -9.99 9.12 13.46
CA ALA A 130 -8.93 8.78 14.42
C ALA A 130 -7.63 9.56 14.20
N SER A 131 -6.87 9.73 15.28
CA SER A 131 -5.47 10.18 15.20
C SER A 131 -4.62 9.05 14.62
N VAL A 132 -3.75 9.35 13.65
CA VAL A 132 -2.97 8.36 12.91
C VAL A 132 -1.49 8.70 12.95
N VAL A 133 -0.67 7.74 13.36
CA VAL A 133 0.78 7.81 13.25
C VAL A 133 1.23 6.82 12.18
N CYS A 134 1.68 7.35 11.04
CA CYS A 134 2.26 6.56 9.96
C CYS A 134 3.77 6.43 10.21
N VAL A 135 4.26 5.22 10.46
CA VAL A 135 5.66 4.92 10.71
C VAL A 135 6.32 4.40 9.44
N GLU A 136 7.34 5.11 8.96
CA GLU A 136 8.05 4.77 7.73
C GLU A 136 9.56 5.05 7.90
N ASN A 137 10.42 4.16 7.40
CA ASN A 137 11.87 4.26 7.52
C ASN A 137 12.56 4.66 6.20
N ASP A 138 11.92 4.42 5.05
CA ASP A 138 12.46 4.81 3.75
C ASP A 138 12.27 6.30 3.45
N ALA A 139 13.37 7.00 3.18
CA ALA A 139 13.36 8.45 2.99
C ALA A 139 12.55 8.90 1.77
N LEU A 140 12.48 8.08 0.71
CA LEU A 140 11.71 8.42 -0.48
C LEU A 140 10.21 8.23 -0.24
N ALA A 141 9.82 7.13 0.40
CA ALA A 141 8.45 6.89 0.86
C ALA A 141 7.99 7.97 1.85
N GLN A 142 8.83 8.38 2.79
CA GLN A 142 8.56 9.50 3.70
C GLN A 142 8.25 10.81 2.96
N ALA A 143 8.98 11.14 1.89
CA ALA A 143 8.73 12.32 1.09
C ALA A 143 7.34 12.29 0.42
N TYR A 144 6.94 11.14 -0.14
CA TYR A 144 5.61 10.95 -0.71
C TYR A 144 4.51 10.94 0.35
N LEU A 145 4.72 10.25 1.47
CA LEU A 145 3.81 10.22 2.61
C LEU A 145 3.55 11.62 3.14
N ARG A 146 4.58 12.43 3.37
CA ARG A 146 4.45 13.83 3.79
C ARG A 146 3.61 14.64 2.82
N ARG A 147 3.83 14.45 1.51
CA ARG A 147 3.03 15.10 0.47
C ARG A 147 1.58 14.62 0.46
N ASN A 148 1.34 13.33 0.69
CA ASN A 148 0.00 12.75 0.77
C ASN A 148 -0.76 13.22 2.01
N ILE A 149 -0.12 13.28 3.19
CA ILE A 149 -0.71 13.86 4.40
C ILE A 149 -1.15 15.30 4.14
N HIS A 150 -0.28 16.13 3.57
CA HIS A 150 -0.62 17.52 3.27
C HIS A 150 -1.81 17.65 2.30
N ARG A 151 -1.89 16.79 1.27
CA ARG A 151 -2.93 16.84 0.24
C ARG A 151 -4.26 16.25 0.70
N LEU A 152 -4.23 15.16 1.46
CA LEU A 152 -5.40 14.33 1.77
C LEU A 152 -5.95 14.57 3.17
N CYS A 153 -5.18 15.17 4.07
CA CYS A 153 -5.58 15.48 5.43
C CYS A 153 -5.45 16.99 5.74
N PRO A 154 -6.03 17.89 4.93
CA PRO A 154 -5.88 19.34 5.13
C PRO A 154 -6.45 19.76 6.50
N GLY A 155 -5.65 20.48 7.28
CA GLY A 155 -6.05 20.97 8.61
C GLY A 155 -6.05 19.93 9.73
N ARG A 156 -5.67 18.68 9.44
CA ARG A 156 -5.49 17.63 10.46
C ARG A 156 -4.05 17.67 10.97
N HIS A 157 -3.88 17.86 12.28
CA HIS A 157 -2.57 17.88 12.95
C HIS A 157 -2.24 16.58 13.67
N ASP A 158 -3.21 15.67 13.73
CA ASP A 158 -3.20 14.39 14.40
C ASP A 158 -3.05 13.21 13.42
N VAL A 159 -2.82 13.49 12.13
CA VAL A 159 -2.35 12.52 11.13
C VAL A 159 -0.91 12.90 10.80
N ILE A 160 0.05 12.12 11.26
CA ILE A 160 1.46 12.46 11.20
C ILE A 160 2.32 11.34 10.60
N LEU A 161 3.43 11.73 9.99
CA LEU A 161 4.54 10.85 9.67
C LEU A 161 5.49 10.80 10.86
N TYR A 162 5.87 9.59 11.26
CA TYR A 162 6.93 9.31 12.21
C TYR A 162 8.08 8.56 11.51
N GLU A 163 9.17 9.29 11.24
CA GLU A 163 10.36 8.76 10.55
C GLU A 163 11.17 7.89 11.51
N SER A 164 10.91 6.59 11.51
CA SER A 164 11.53 5.67 12.46
C SER A 164 11.54 4.24 11.95
N ASP A 165 12.44 3.43 12.52
CA ASP A 165 12.52 1.99 12.30
C ASP A 165 11.73 1.26 13.39
N ILE A 166 10.76 0.44 12.99
CA ILE A 166 9.89 -0.30 13.91
C ILE A 166 10.63 -1.31 14.81
N THR A 167 11.88 -1.67 14.46
CA THR A 167 12.72 -2.54 15.28
C THR A 167 13.25 -1.83 16.54
N ARG A 168 13.23 -0.48 16.55
CA ARG A 168 13.78 0.38 17.60
C ARG A 168 12.72 0.80 18.62
N LEU A 169 12.32 -0.14 19.50
CA LEU A 169 11.28 0.10 20.51
C LEU A 169 11.55 1.31 21.41
N ASP A 170 12.83 1.64 21.66
CA ASP A 170 13.27 2.80 22.44
C ASP A 170 12.73 4.13 21.88
N ARG A 171 12.42 4.17 20.58
CA ARG A 171 11.83 5.35 19.91
C ARG A 171 10.34 5.52 20.23
N PHE A 172 9.67 4.48 20.72
CA PHE A 172 8.21 4.45 20.89
C PHE A 172 7.77 4.49 22.36
N GLU A 173 8.66 4.82 23.30
CA GLU A 173 8.33 4.86 24.74
C GLU A 173 7.14 5.77 25.07
N GLN A 174 6.98 6.88 24.35
CA GLN A 174 5.85 7.80 24.53
C GLN A 174 4.49 7.20 24.11
N ALA A 175 4.52 6.19 23.24
CA ALA A 175 3.33 5.49 22.74
C ALA A 175 2.99 4.25 23.57
N ARG A 176 3.75 3.96 24.63
CA ARG A 176 3.57 2.76 25.43
C ARG A 176 2.18 2.71 26.05
N CYS A 177 1.46 1.62 25.79
CA CYS A 177 0.09 1.38 26.29
C CYS A 177 -0.90 2.53 26.02
N SER A 178 -0.76 3.25 24.91
CA SER A 178 -1.63 4.39 24.57
C SER A 178 -2.30 4.29 23.19
N VAL A 179 -2.03 3.20 22.45
CA VAL A 179 -2.55 3.00 21.09
C VAL A 179 -3.75 2.05 21.10
N ASP A 180 -4.78 2.36 20.32
CA ASP A 180 -6.00 1.55 20.21
C ASP A 180 -5.86 0.47 19.12
N VAL A 181 -5.27 0.84 17.98
CA VAL A 181 -5.09 -0.06 16.84
C VAL A 181 -3.70 0.06 16.22
N VAL A 182 -3.10 -1.07 15.89
CA VAL A 182 -1.89 -1.16 15.07
C VAL A 182 -2.23 -1.92 13.80
N VAL A 183 -1.93 -1.33 12.65
CA VAL A 183 -2.00 -2.00 11.34
C VAL A 183 -0.60 -2.07 10.74
N SER A 184 -0.34 -3.11 9.95
CA SER A 184 0.92 -3.22 9.24
C SER A 184 0.73 -4.03 7.96
N ASN A 185 1.27 -3.51 6.86
CA ASN A 185 1.56 -4.28 5.66
C ASN A 185 3.07 -4.27 5.44
N PRO A 186 3.84 -5.05 6.22
CA PRO A 186 5.28 -5.09 6.07
C PRO A 186 5.66 -5.90 4.83
N PRO A 187 6.87 -5.71 4.28
CA PRO A 187 7.46 -6.63 3.32
C PRO A 187 7.43 -8.07 3.87
N TYR A 188 6.85 -9.00 3.11
CA TYR A 188 6.66 -10.39 3.54
C TYR A 188 7.03 -11.44 2.49
N VAL A 189 7.49 -11.03 1.30
CA VAL A 189 7.87 -11.97 0.24
C VAL A 189 9.24 -12.57 0.59
N PRO A 190 9.40 -13.90 0.62
CA PRO A 190 10.71 -14.51 0.82
C PRO A 190 11.71 -14.10 -0.26
N ALA A 191 12.96 -13.85 0.12
CA ALA A 191 14.04 -13.56 -0.83
C ALA A 191 14.16 -14.66 -1.91
N GLY A 192 14.34 -14.24 -3.17
CA GLY A 192 14.45 -15.16 -4.30
C GLY A 192 13.12 -15.69 -4.84
N THR A 193 11.98 -15.28 -4.28
CA THR A 193 10.67 -15.55 -4.89
C THR A 193 10.57 -14.85 -6.23
N GLU A 194 10.27 -15.59 -7.30
CA GLU A 194 10.06 -15.00 -8.62
C GLU A 194 8.69 -14.29 -8.66
N LEU A 195 8.71 -12.99 -8.93
CA LEU A 195 7.53 -12.15 -9.05
C LEU A 195 7.38 -11.67 -10.50
N LEU A 196 6.18 -11.21 -10.86
CA LEU A 196 6.00 -10.48 -12.11
C LEU A 196 6.97 -9.29 -12.17
N PRO A 197 7.52 -8.93 -13.34
CA PRO A 197 8.53 -7.88 -13.44
C PRO A 197 8.10 -6.53 -12.87
N GLU A 198 6.80 -6.16 -12.97
CA GLU A 198 6.25 -4.96 -12.32
C GLU A 198 6.56 -4.92 -10.82
N TRP A 199 6.48 -6.05 -10.16
CA TRP A 199 6.71 -6.15 -8.73
C TRP A 199 8.19 -6.37 -8.44
N GLY A 200 8.81 -7.39 -9.02
CA GLY A 200 10.17 -7.80 -8.66
C GLY A 200 11.30 -6.87 -9.12
N VAL A 201 11.11 -6.06 -10.17
CA VAL A 201 12.19 -5.26 -10.79
C VAL A 201 12.09 -3.77 -10.47
N HIS A 202 10.88 -3.22 -10.45
CA HIS A 202 10.66 -1.76 -10.46
C HIS A 202 10.33 -1.16 -9.08
N HIS A 203 10.20 -2.01 -8.06
CA HIS A 203 10.01 -1.58 -6.68
C HIS A 203 11.31 -1.76 -5.88
N PRO A 204 11.51 -0.97 -4.80
CA PRO A 204 12.62 -1.21 -3.89
C PRO A 204 12.57 -2.63 -3.34
N SER A 205 13.70 -3.35 -3.40
CA SER A 205 13.78 -4.72 -2.91
C SER A 205 13.32 -4.85 -1.46
N GLU A 206 13.67 -3.88 -0.62
CA GLU A 206 13.33 -3.84 0.81
C GLU A 206 11.84 -3.64 1.07
N ALA A 207 11.07 -3.12 0.10
CA ALA A 207 9.63 -2.94 0.22
C ALA A 207 8.82 -4.20 -0.16
N ILE A 208 9.49 -5.23 -0.69
CA ILE A 208 8.85 -6.46 -1.16
C ILE A 208 9.42 -7.65 -0.42
N TYR A 209 10.74 -7.80 -0.51
CA TYR A 209 11.43 -8.96 0.02
C TYR A 209 11.78 -8.73 1.48
N ALA A 210 11.42 -9.71 2.29
CA ALA A 210 11.85 -9.76 3.67
C ALA A 210 12.85 -10.90 3.89
N ASN A 211 13.83 -10.61 4.74
CA ASN A 211 14.74 -11.59 5.30
C ASN A 211 13.97 -12.62 6.16
N ASP A 212 14.65 -13.69 6.58
CA ASP A 212 14.09 -14.71 7.48
C ASP A 212 12.80 -15.37 6.96
N GLN A 213 12.76 -15.64 5.65
CA GLN A 213 11.60 -16.24 4.96
C GLN A 213 10.34 -15.36 5.06
N GLY A 214 10.51 -14.04 4.98
CA GLY A 214 9.39 -13.11 4.93
C GLY A 214 8.78 -12.73 6.28
N ILE A 215 9.41 -13.10 7.41
CA ILE A 215 8.82 -12.94 8.76
C ILE A 215 9.47 -11.85 9.62
N GLY A 216 10.70 -11.43 9.33
CA GLY A 216 11.45 -10.53 10.22
C GLY A 216 10.68 -9.25 10.58
N LEU A 217 10.15 -8.53 9.58
CA LEU A 217 9.37 -7.30 9.82
C LEU A 217 7.97 -7.59 10.37
N ILE A 218 7.37 -8.74 10.06
CA ILE A 218 6.11 -9.16 10.68
C ILE A 218 6.28 -9.34 12.21
N GLU A 219 7.36 -10.00 12.64
CA GLU A 219 7.65 -10.17 14.08
C GLU A 219 8.02 -8.83 14.74
N ALA A 220 8.73 -7.95 14.04
CA ALA A 220 8.99 -6.59 14.52
C ALA A 220 7.70 -5.79 14.72
N SER A 221 6.75 -5.85 13.77
CA SER A 221 5.44 -5.21 13.87
C SER A 221 4.65 -5.73 15.06
N ALA A 222 4.60 -7.04 15.27
CA ALA A 222 3.92 -7.63 16.42
C ALA A 222 4.57 -7.26 17.76
N ARG A 223 5.90 -7.24 17.82
CA ARG A 223 6.63 -6.82 19.01
C ARG A 223 6.36 -5.36 19.36
N LEU A 224 6.41 -4.47 18.37
CA LEU A 224 6.08 -3.06 18.56
C LEU A 224 4.61 -2.88 18.93
N ALA A 225 3.69 -3.60 18.28
CA ALA A 225 2.27 -3.57 18.61
C ALA A 225 2.02 -3.98 20.08
N SER A 226 2.62 -5.08 20.54
CA SER A 226 2.53 -5.53 21.92
C SER A 226 3.08 -4.48 22.90
N PHE A 227 4.09 -3.72 22.50
CA PHE A 227 4.67 -2.66 23.30
C PHE A 227 3.76 -1.42 23.45
N ILE A 228 3.14 -0.96 22.36
CA ILE A 228 2.40 0.33 22.32
C ILE A 228 0.89 0.20 22.53
N LEU A 229 0.28 -0.94 22.23
CA LEU A 229 -1.16 -1.10 22.35
C LEU A 229 -1.61 -1.01 23.81
N LYS A 230 -2.80 -0.44 24.04
CA LYS A 230 -3.54 -0.58 25.30
C LYS A 230 -3.93 -2.06 25.51
N PRO A 231 -4.25 -2.49 26.75
CA PRO A 231 -5.03 -3.71 26.95
C PRO A 231 -6.27 -3.70 26.06
N ASP A 232 -6.62 -4.85 25.48
CA ASP A 232 -7.68 -5.04 24.48
C ASP A 232 -7.48 -4.30 23.15
N GLY A 233 -6.36 -3.58 22.98
CA GLY A 233 -5.98 -2.95 21.72
C GLY A 233 -5.77 -3.97 20.60
N THR A 234 -6.07 -3.59 19.36
CA THR A 234 -6.12 -4.53 18.23
C THR A 234 -4.89 -4.39 17.32
N VAL A 235 -4.32 -5.52 16.89
CA VAL A 235 -3.28 -5.56 15.85
C VAL A 235 -3.82 -6.26 14.59
N LEU A 236 -3.55 -5.72 13.41
CA LEU A 236 -3.79 -6.37 12.11
C LEU A 236 -2.51 -6.36 11.27
N ILE A 237 -2.07 -7.53 10.81
CA ILE A 237 -0.86 -7.66 9.98
C ILE A 237 -1.20 -8.41 8.70
N GLU A 238 -0.98 -7.78 7.55
CA GLU A 238 -1.02 -8.43 6.24
C GLU A 238 0.23 -9.31 6.04
N HIS A 239 0.05 -10.49 5.45
CA HIS A 239 1.14 -11.43 5.17
C HIS A 239 0.77 -12.36 4.00
N GLY A 240 1.71 -13.17 3.54
CA GLY A 240 1.47 -14.16 2.48
C GLY A 240 0.60 -15.34 2.95
N GLU A 241 -0.14 -15.97 2.02
CA GLU A 241 -1.07 -17.07 2.32
C GLU A 241 -0.47 -18.20 3.16
N ALA A 242 0.75 -18.64 2.83
CA ALA A 242 1.45 -19.73 3.50
C ALA A 242 1.94 -19.38 4.93
N GLN A 243 1.89 -18.11 5.34
CA GLN A 243 2.45 -17.65 6.61
C GLN A 243 1.44 -17.65 7.77
N GLY A 244 0.16 -17.91 7.52
CA GLY A 244 -0.92 -17.77 8.50
C GLY A 244 -0.66 -18.45 9.84
N ASP A 245 -0.32 -19.74 9.84
CA ASP A 245 -0.05 -20.49 11.08
C ASP A 245 1.10 -19.88 11.88
N LYS A 246 2.20 -19.52 11.19
CA LYS A 246 3.39 -18.94 11.80
C LYS A 246 3.10 -17.56 12.39
N VAL A 247 2.33 -16.71 11.69
CA VAL A 247 1.93 -15.39 12.18
C VAL A 247 1.02 -15.51 13.40
N ARG A 248 0.04 -16.43 13.39
CA ARG A 248 -0.83 -16.65 14.56
C ARG A 248 -0.05 -17.12 15.78
N SER A 249 0.83 -18.10 15.63
CA SER A 249 1.69 -18.56 16.73
C SER A 249 2.62 -17.45 17.24
N MET A 250 3.16 -16.62 16.34
CA MET A 250 4.00 -15.49 16.68
C MET A 250 3.24 -14.43 17.50
N LEU A 251 2.02 -14.05 17.10
CA LEU A 251 1.18 -13.14 17.88
C LEU A 251 0.91 -13.69 19.29
N GLY A 252 0.64 -14.99 19.42
CA GLY A 252 0.45 -15.63 20.73
C GLY A 252 1.66 -15.47 21.65
N ARG A 253 2.89 -15.64 21.11
CA ARG A 253 4.15 -15.42 21.86
C ARG A 253 4.34 -13.96 22.30
N HIS A 254 3.74 -13.01 21.58
CA HIS A 254 3.80 -11.58 21.89
C HIS A 254 2.62 -11.08 22.74
N GLY A 255 1.87 -11.98 23.38
CA GLY A 255 0.82 -11.60 24.34
C GLY A 255 -0.48 -11.14 23.69
N PHE A 256 -0.79 -11.66 22.50
CA PHE A 256 -2.09 -11.44 21.86
C PHE A 256 -3.03 -12.64 22.08
N GLY A 257 -4.31 -12.35 22.27
CA GLY A 257 -5.42 -13.30 22.30
C GLY A 257 -6.40 -13.09 21.13
N SER A 258 -7.45 -13.91 21.08
CA SER A 258 -8.50 -13.85 20.04
C SER A 258 -7.94 -13.86 18.60
N ILE A 259 -6.82 -14.55 18.41
CA ILE A 259 -6.04 -14.50 17.18
C ILE A 259 -6.77 -15.27 16.07
N ARG A 260 -7.01 -14.59 14.94
CA ARG A 260 -7.62 -15.21 13.75
C ARG A 260 -6.98 -14.69 12.47
N THR A 261 -6.84 -15.55 11.47
CA THR A 261 -6.49 -15.17 10.11
C THR A 261 -7.75 -15.13 9.28
N PHE A 262 -7.93 -14.08 8.48
CA PHE A 262 -8.99 -14.00 7.49
C PHE A 262 -8.40 -13.75 6.10
N VAL A 263 -9.11 -14.25 5.09
CA VAL A 263 -8.76 -14.10 3.68
C VAL A 263 -9.88 -13.31 3.01
N ASP A 264 -9.53 -12.24 2.32
CA ASP A 264 -10.49 -11.43 1.55
C ASP A 264 -10.12 -11.41 0.08
N GLY A 265 -10.89 -12.13 -0.73
CA GLY A 265 -10.71 -12.20 -2.19
C GLY A 265 -11.34 -11.03 -2.96
N ARG A 266 -12.07 -10.11 -2.31
CA ARG A 266 -12.83 -9.05 -3.01
C ARG A 266 -11.93 -8.05 -3.74
N PHE A 267 -10.69 -7.91 -3.28
CA PHE A 267 -9.69 -7.02 -3.87
C PHE A 267 -8.45 -7.78 -4.34
N GLY A 268 -8.57 -9.10 -4.51
CA GLY A 268 -7.50 -9.93 -5.04
C GLY A 268 -7.16 -9.56 -6.48
N ASP A 269 -5.94 -9.85 -6.89
CA ASP A 269 -5.50 -9.74 -8.27
C ASP A 269 -4.76 -11.01 -8.68
N SER A 270 -4.01 -10.95 -9.78
CA SER A 270 -3.23 -12.10 -10.29
C SER A 270 -2.21 -12.66 -9.29
N THR A 271 -1.88 -11.96 -8.21
CA THR A 271 -0.96 -12.44 -7.17
C THR A 271 -1.68 -12.96 -5.91
N GLY A 272 -3.01 -13.05 -5.92
CA GLY A 272 -3.79 -13.67 -4.84
C GLY A 272 -4.67 -12.70 -4.02
N PRO A 273 -5.40 -13.23 -3.03
CA PRO A 273 -6.25 -12.48 -2.12
C PRO A 273 -5.44 -11.73 -1.05
N ALA A 274 -6.12 -10.85 -0.31
CA ALA A 274 -5.54 -10.30 0.92
C ALA A 274 -5.60 -11.36 2.03
N VAL A 275 -4.48 -11.57 2.74
CA VAL A 275 -4.45 -12.41 3.95
C VAL A 275 -3.96 -11.59 5.12
N VAL A 276 -4.80 -11.52 6.16
CA VAL A 276 -4.55 -10.66 7.32
C VAL A 276 -4.78 -11.48 8.58
N THR A 277 -3.83 -11.41 9.50
CA THR A 277 -4.01 -11.95 10.85
C THR A 277 -4.28 -10.81 11.82
N VAL A 278 -5.33 -10.97 12.63
CA VAL A 278 -5.74 -10.04 13.67
C VAL A 278 -5.61 -10.69 15.05
N GLY A 279 -5.29 -9.88 16.06
CA GLY A 279 -5.29 -10.27 17.48
C GLY A 279 -5.56 -9.08 18.40
N SER A 280 -5.95 -9.37 19.64
CA SER A 280 -6.20 -8.37 20.68
C SER A 280 -5.16 -8.51 21.78
N LYS A 281 -4.59 -7.40 22.26
CA LYS A 281 -3.59 -7.42 23.33
C LYS A 281 -4.21 -7.87 24.66
N LEU A 282 -3.57 -8.84 25.31
CA LEU A 282 -3.96 -9.37 26.64
C LEU A 282 -3.59 -8.41 27.78
#